data_AF-A0A117SRT6-F1
#
_entry.id   AF-A0A117SRT6-F1
#
_cell.length_a   1.000
_cell.length_b   1.000
_cell.length_c   1.000
_cell.angle_alpha   90.00
_cell.angle_beta   90.00
_cell.angle_gamma   90.00
#
_symmetry.space_group_name_H-M   'P 1'
#
loop_
_entity.id
_entity.type
_entity.pdbx_description
1 polymer ?
#
loop_
_entity_poly.entity_id
_entity_poly.type
_entity_poly.pdbx_seq_one_letter_code
_entity_poly.pdbx_strand_id
1 'polypeptide(L)'
;MSNQSSTETLECLYQLLNYVDEDYEALIRDATLRYGNDYLEICNQARDLLSSLGNRADGEVRRFYELLADHAMGRIRGFGNAAYALARYMELGGREIELRVQFRLMGFAEDIVEDLIRAGVLMHRSRDVLFVPEYLIPRLLEISGDITIPDVKELLSSANIRELMAVEAAVFGARPVNWLFRAIYGMDFRELITGTRIDGLLDGSVGELILNPAIDVQAVRALIHEMKDSAARSFKRILSPHGQYMYSRVARCGVVYTVFGEGGRELILLCPWVIPSRRFLDYHSREERVIVVGTSPSNEFAELMRRHTEELPSRTGFVFLSNNEAMVYSPRASSKSFDSFLDFLYRSNLKVTYLN
;
A
#
# COMPACT_ATOMS: atom_id res chain seq x y z
N MET A 1 -39.22 37.48 -17.90
CA MET A 1 -38.86 36.22 -18.56
C MET A 1 -37.94 35.49 -17.59
N SER A 2 -38.39 34.36 -17.04
CA SER A 2 -37.59 33.55 -16.12
C SER A 2 -36.45 32.90 -16.91
N ASN A 3 -35.22 33.40 -16.76
CA ASN A 3 -34.04 32.68 -17.25
C ASN A 3 -33.97 31.36 -16.47
N GLN A 4 -34.45 30.27 -17.06
CA GLN A 4 -34.08 28.95 -16.60
C GLN A 4 -32.57 28.83 -16.82
N SER A 5 -31.80 28.80 -15.74
CA SER A 5 -30.36 28.54 -15.81
C SER A 5 -30.14 27.21 -16.53
N SER A 6 -29.16 27.15 -17.44
CA SER A 6 -28.82 25.92 -18.14
C SER A 6 -28.36 24.84 -17.14
N THR A 7 -28.50 23.58 -17.52
CA THR A 7 -28.08 22.45 -16.68
C THR A 7 -26.58 22.52 -16.36
N GLU A 8 -25.76 22.98 -17.32
CA GLU A 8 -24.32 23.22 -17.15
C GLU A 8 -24.04 24.31 -16.09
N THR A 9 -24.83 25.39 -16.07
CA THR A 9 -24.70 26.45 -15.06
C THR A 9 -25.07 25.94 -13.66
N LEU A 10 -26.09 25.08 -13.56
CA LEU A 10 -26.46 24.43 -12.30
C LEU A 10 -25.39 23.42 -11.83
N GLU A 11 -24.80 22.66 -12.75
CA GLU A 11 -23.69 21.74 -12.48
C GLU A 11 -22.44 22.49 -12.00
N CYS A 12 -22.10 23.60 -12.67
CA CYS A 12 -20.99 24.46 -12.26
C CYS A 12 -21.26 25.10 -10.89
N LEU A 13 -22.49 25.56 -10.62
CA LEU A 13 -22.88 26.06 -9.31
C LEU A 13 -22.76 24.99 -8.22
N TYR A 14 -23.18 23.75 -8.49
CA TYR A 14 -22.99 22.63 -7.56
C TYR A 14 -21.52 22.46 -7.19
N GLN A 15 -20.63 22.48 -8.19
CA GLN A 15 -19.21 22.33 -7.95
C GLN A 15 -18.62 23.50 -7.14
N LEU A 16 -19.01 24.74 -7.47
CA LEU A 16 -18.60 25.94 -6.70
C LEU A 16 -19.01 25.85 -5.24
N LEU A 17 -20.20 25.34 -4.94
CA LEU A 17 -20.70 25.18 -3.57
C LEU A 17 -19.92 24.13 -2.76
N ASN A 18 -19.38 23.11 -3.43
CA ASN A 18 -18.69 22.00 -2.79
C ASN A 18 -17.16 22.16 -2.78
N TYR A 19 -16.62 23.15 -3.48
CA TYR A 19 -15.20 23.45 -3.49
C TYR A 19 -14.79 24.27 -2.27
N VAL A 20 -13.71 23.86 -1.60
CA VAL A 20 -13.33 24.44 -0.30
C VAL A 20 -12.07 25.30 -0.34
N ASP A 21 -11.31 25.26 -1.43
CA ASP A 21 -10.07 26.04 -1.53
C ASP A 21 -10.33 27.45 -2.08
N GLU A 22 -9.45 28.39 -1.71
CA GLU A 22 -9.50 29.77 -2.21
C GLU A 22 -8.98 29.89 -3.66
N ASP A 23 -8.09 28.98 -4.06
CA ASP A 23 -7.53 28.94 -5.41
C ASP A 23 -8.46 28.20 -6.37
N TYR A 24 -8.96 28.91 -7.38
CA TYR A 24 -9.93 28.40 -8.35
C TYR A 24 -9.29 27.67 -9.54
N GLU A 25 -7.96 27.48 -9.59
CA GLU A 25 -7.28 26.83 -10.72
C GLU A 25 -7.88 25.45 -11.06
N ALA A 26 -8.13 24.59 -10.06
CA ALA A 26 -8.70 23.26 -10.28
C ALA A 26 -10.15 23.33 -10.82
N LEU A 27 -10.95 24.29 -10.34
CA LEU A 27 -12.31 24.52 -10.84
C LEU A 27 -12.32 25.01 -12.28
N ILE A 28 -11.39 25.90 -12.63
CA ILE A 28 -11.22 26.37 -14.00
C ILE A 28 -10.84 25.20 -14.91
N ARG A 29 -9.89 24.36 -14.48
CA ARG A 29 -9.50 23.14 -15.22
C ARG A 29 -10.70 22.23 -15.46
N ASP A 30 -11.49 21.93 -14.42
CA ASP A 30 -12.67 21.08 -14.54
C ASP A 30 -13.71 21.67 -15.49
N ALA A 31 -13.99 22.96 -15.38
CA ALA A 31 -14.92 23.66 -16.26
C ALA A 31 -14.43 23.69 -17.71
N THR A 32 -13.14 23.94 -17.95
CA THR A 32 -12.55 23.90 -19.29
C THR A 32 -12.63 22.51 -19.90
N LEU A 33 -12.33 21.46 -19.12
CA LEU A 33 -12.46 20.09 -19.58
C LEU A 33 -13.91 19.76 -19.95
N ARG A 34 -14.87 20.15 -19.09
CA ARG A 34 -16.27 19.76 -19.20
C ARG A 34 -17.06 20.55 -20.25
N TYR A 35 -16.83 21.86 -20.33
CA TYR A 35 -17.63 22.78 -21.14
C TYR A 35 -16.89 23.35 -22.35
N GLY A 36 -15.60 23.04 -22.52
CA GLY A 36 -14.83 23.49 -23.68
C GLY A 36 -14.79 25.02 -23.78
N ASN A 37 -15.17 25.56 -24.94
CA ASN A 37 -15.10 27.00 -25.21
C ASN A 37 -16.06 27.84 -24.37
N ASP A 38 -17.15 27.25 -23.89
CA ASP A 38 -18.23 27.97 -23.20
C ASP A 38 -17.97 28.10 -21.68
N TYR A 39 -16.85 27.54 -21.19
CA TYR A 39 -16.57 27.46 -19.76
C TYR A 39 -16.58 28.81 -19.04
N LEU A 40 -16.07 29.88 -19.68
CA LEU A 40 -16.04 31.22 -19.08
C LEU A 40 -17.44 31.76 -18.85
N GLU A 41 -18.32 31.60 -19.83
CA GLU A 41 -19.71 32.06 -19.72
C GLU A 41 -20.44 31.30 -18.61
N ILE A 42 -20.34 29.97 -18.61
CA ILE A 42 -20.97 29.10 -17.60
C ILE A 42 -20.47 29.42 -16.19
N CYS A 43 -19.15 29.57 -16.00
CA CYS A 43 -18.60 29.92 -14.70
C CYS A 43 -19.07 31.29 -14.20
N ASN A 44 -19.18 32.28 -15.09
CA ASN A 44 -19.67 33.61 -14.72
C ASN A 44 -21.14 33.57 -14.33
N GLN A 45 -21.98 32.89 -15.13
CA GLN A 45 -23.40 32.69 -14.80
C GLN A 45 -23.57 31.96 -13.47
N ALA A 46 -22.76 30.94 -13.19
CA ALA A 46 -22.81 30.21 -11.92
C ALA A 46 -22.42 31.08 -10.72
N ARG A 47 -21.40 31.95 -10.86
CA ARG A 47 -21.00 32.91 -9.81
C ARG A 47 -22.06 33.98 -9.57
N ASP A 48 -22.69 34.48 -10.63
CA ASP A 48 -23.81 35.43 -10.53
C ASP A 48 -25.01 34.78 -9.83
N LEU A 49 -25.29 33.52 -10.16
CA LEU A 49 -26.34 32.73 -9.53
C LEU A 49 -26.04 32.48 -8.04
N LEU A 50 -24.80 32.10 -7.70
CA LEU A 50 -24.36 31.95 -6.31
C LEU A 50 -24.54 33.25 -5.52
N SER A 51 -24.12 34.38 -6.10
CA SER A 51 -24.20 35.71 -5.46
C SER A 51 -25.66 36.16 -5.25
N SER A 52 -26.55 35.86 -6.20
CA SER A 52 -27.97 36.22 -6.10
C SER A 52 -28.76 35.33 -5.12
N LEU A 53 -28.44 34.03 -5.06
CA LEU A 53 -29.13 33.07 -4.20
C LEU A 53 -28.59 33.07 -2.76
N GLY A 54 -27.30 33.36 -2.58
CA GLY A 54 -26.60 33.27 -1.30
C GLY A 54 -26.81 31.90 -0.65
N ASN A 55 -27.23 31.89 0.62
CA ASN A 55 -27.46 30.66 1.40
C ASN A 55 -28.55 29.74 0.83
N ARG A 56 -29.35 30.19 -0.15
CA ARG A 56 -30.39 29.36 -0.80
C ARG A 56 -29.85 28.52 -1.95
N ALA A 57 -28.63 28.78 -2.43
CA ALA A 57 -28.07 28.14 -3.61
C ALA A 57 -28.06 26.60 -3.53
N ASP A 58 -27.62 26.04 -2.39
CA ASP A 58 -27.60 24.59 -2.17
C ASP A 58 -29.01 23.97 -2.29
N GLY A 59 -30.01 24.58 -1.65
CA GLY A 59 -31.40 24.11 -1.72
C GLY A 59 -32.02 24.21 -3.11
N GLU A 60 -31.64 25.23 -3.90
CA GLU A 60 -32.11 25.35 -5.28
C GLU A 60 -31.46 24.30 -6.18
N VAL A 61 -30.14 24.06 -6.07
CA VAL A 61 -29.44 23.05 -6.86
C VAL A 61 -29.98 21.64 -6.58
N ARG A 62 -30.30 21.32 -5.32
CA ARG A 62 -30.91 20.04 -4.91
C ARG A 62 -32.19 19.69 -5.65
N ARG A 63 -33.00 20.69 -6.05
CA ARG A 63 -34.24 20.46 -6.80
C ARG A 63 -34.00 19.91 -8.21
N PHE A 64 -32.78 20.06 -8.72
CA PHE A 64 -32.40 19.63 -10.07
C PHE A 64 -31.49 18.40 -10.06
N TYR A 65 -31.35 17.70 -8.93
CA TYR A 65 -30.47 16.51 -8.84
C TYR A 65 -30.79 15.44 -9.87
N GLU A 66 -32.07 15.13 -10.13
CA GLU A 66 -32.44 14.15 -11.17
C GLU A 66 -31.99 14.60 -12.56
N LEU A 67 -32.19 15.88 -12.89
CA LEU A 67 -31.77 16.47 -14.16
C LEU A 67 -30.23 16.46 -14.32
N LEU A 68 -29.50 16.81 -13.25
CA LEU A 68 -28.04 16.80 -13.23
C LEU A 68 -27.49 15.38 -13.37
N ALA A 69 -28.11 14.41 -12.70
CA ALA A 69 -27.75 13.01 -12.79
C ALA A 69 -27.95 12.48 -14.21
N ASP A 70 -29.11 12.73 -14.82
CA ASP A 70 -29.40 12.29 -16.19
C ASP A 70 -28.47 12.96 -17.21
N HIS A 71 -28.14 14.25 -17.01
CA HIS A 71 -27.18 14.97 -17.83
C HIS A 71 -25.77 14.36 -17.76
N ALA A 72 -25.25 14.13 -16.54
CA ALA A 72 -23.95 13.49 -16.34
C ALA A 72 -23.93 12.06 -16.89
N MET A 73 -24.96 11.25 -16.63
CA MET A 73 -25.10 9.90 -17.17
C MET A 73 -25.10 9.86 -18.71
N GLY A 74 -25.64 10.89 -19.36
CA GLY A 74 -25.58 11.06 -20.82
C GLY A 74 -24.15 11.12 -21.36
N ARG A 75 -23.20 11.70 -20.60
CA ARG A 75 -21.78 11.85 -20.96
C ARG A 75 -20.91 10.64 -20.62
N ILE A 76 -21.39 9.70 -19.79
CA ILE A 76 -20.64 8.51 -19.36
C ILE A 76 -20.50 7.44 -20.45
N ARG A 77 -21.17 7.60 -21.61
CA ARG A 77 -21.12 6.63 -22.72
C ARG A 77 -19.66 6.40 -23.18
N GLY A 78 -19.13 5.21 -22.91
CA GLY A 78 -17.74 4.82 -23.20
C GLY A 78 -16.88 4.58 -21.96
N PHE A 79 -17.29 5.07 -20.79
CA PHE A 79 -16.52 4.98 -19.53
C PHE A 79 -17.23 4.16 -18.44
N GLY A 80 -18.24 3.36 -18.81
CA GLY A 80 -19.08 2.61 -17.87
C GLY A 80 -18.29 1.70 -16.92
N ASN A 81 -17.25 1.01 -17.41
CA ASN A 81 -16.39 0.18 -16.57
C ASN A 81 -15.55 1.00 -15.57
N ALA A 82 -15.10 2.20 -15.97
CA ALA A 82 -14.35 3.08 -15.07
C ALA A 82 -15.26 3.69 -14.00
N ALA A 83 -16.46 4.12 -14.38
CA ALA A 83 -17.48 4.61 -13.45
C ALA A 83 -17.91 3.50 -12.46
N TYR A 84 -18.08 2.27 -12.95
CA TYR A 84 -18.30 1.08 -12.12
C TYR A 84 -17.13 0.83 -11.15
N ALA A 85 -15.89 0.87 -11.65
CA ALA A 85 -14.70 0.65 -10.84
C ALA A 85 -14.59 1.67 -9.69
N LEU A 86 -14.80 2.96 -10.01
CA LEU A 86 -14.84 4.05 -9.03
C LEU A 86 -15.86 3.80 -7.93
N ALA A 87 -17.10 3.45 -8.33
CA ALA A 87 -18.20 3.26 -7.40
C ALA A 87 -18.05 2.00 -6.53
N ARG A 88 -17.50 0.93 -7.10
CA ARG A 88 -17.41 -0.37 -6.44
C ARG A 88 -16.17 -0.53 -5.57
N TYR A 89 -15.04 0.07 -5.96
CA TYR A 89 -13.74 -0.22 -5.35
C TYR A 89 -12.98 0.99 -4.80
N MET A 90 -13.33 2.23 -5.19
CA MET A 90 -12.53 3.43 -4.88
C MET A 90 -13.30 4.47 -4.06
N GLU A 91 -14.23 4.03 -3.21
CA GLU A 91 -14.96 4.88 -2.25
C GLU A 91 -15.61 6.16 -2.82
N LEU A 92 -15.91 6.19 -4.13
CA LEU A 92 -16.53 7.34 -4.81
C LEU A 92 -15.70 8.64 -4.73
N GLY A 93 -14.37 8.55 -4.56
CA GLY A 93 -13.50 9.73 -4.51
C GLY A 93 -12.15 9.46 -3.84
N GLY A 94 -11.31 10.49 -3.76
CA GLY A 94 -9.98 10.39 -3.17
C GLY A 94 -9.02 11.42 -3.74
N ARG A 95 -7.72 11.26 -3.45
CA ARG A 95 -6.70 12.14 -4.03
C ARG A 95 -6.52 11.83 -5.51
N GLU A 96 -6.45 12.85 -6.37
CA GLU A 96 -6.35 12.69 -7.83
C GLU A 96 -5.19 11.75 -8.20
N ILE A 97 -4.03 11.94 -7.57
CA ILE A 97 -2.84 11.13 -7.86
C ILE A 97 -3.01 9.66 -7.45
N GLU A 98 -3.74 9.38 -6.37
CA GLU A 98 -4.00 8.02 -5.89
C GLU A 98 -5.02 7.33 -6.79
N LEU A 99 -6.09 8.04 -7.18
CA LEU A 99 -7.09 7.53 -8.12
C LEU A 99 -6.45 7.17 -9.46
N ARG A 100 -5.54 8.01 -9.99
CA ARG A 100 -4.80 7.69 -11.22
C ARG A 100 -4.01 6.39 -11.11
N VAL A 101 -3.34 6.17 -9.97
CA VAL A 101 -2.61 4.92 -9.72
C VAL A 101 -3.59 3.73 -9.64
N GLN A 102 -4.69 3.87 -8.90
CA GLN A 102 -5.70 2.83 -8.74
C GLN A 102 -6.33 2.42 -10.07
N PHE A 103 -6.71 3.38 -10.91
CA PHE A 103 -7.22 3.12 -12.26
C PHE A 103 -6.19 2.43 -13.14
N ARG A 104 -4.93 2.90 -13.13
CA ARG A 104 -3.83 2.25 -13.87
C ARG A 104 -3.63 0.81 -13.43
N LEU A 105 -3.65 0.55 -12.12
CA LEU A 105 -3.54 -0.81 -11.57
C LEU A 105 -4.70 -1.71 -11.99
N MET A 106 -5.88 -1.15 -12.25
CA MET A 106 -7.03 -1.87 -12.80
C MET A 106 -7.03 -1.96 -14.33
N GLY A 107 -5.96 -1.51 -15.00
CA GLY A 107 -5.79 -1.63 -16.45
C GLY A 107 -6.49 -0.55 -17.29
N PHE A 108 -6.95 0.53 -16.67
CA PHE A 108 -7.51 1.67 -17.41
C PHE A 108 -6.42 2.57 -18.00
N ALA A 109 -6.78 3.36 -19.01
CA ALA A 109 -5.91 4.34 -19.63
C ALA A 109 -5.50 5.47 -18.66
N GLU A 110 -4.37 6.11 -18.92
CA GLU A 110 -3.81 7.14 -18.00
C GLU A 110 -4.67 8.41 -17.88
N ASP A 111 -5.46 8.71 -18.92
CA ASP A 111 -6.36 9.85 -19.04
C ASP A 111 -7.76 9.59 -18.46
N ILE A 112 -8.05 8.38 -17.96
CA ILE A 112 -9.39 8.02 -17.50
C ILE A 112 -9.93 8.94 -16.39
N VAL A 113 -9.06 9.45 -15.52
CA VAL A 113 -9.49 10.40 -14.47
C VAL A 113 -9.94 11.72 -15.09
N GLU A 114 -9.26 12.18 -16.14
CA GLU A 114 -9.65 13.40 -16.87
C GLU A 114 -10.93 13.19 -17.66
N ASP A 115 -11.13 12.01 -18.22
CA ASP A 115 -12.38 11.63 -18.89
C ASP A 115 -13.56 11.63 -17.91
N LEU A 116 -13.37 11.11 -16.69
CA LEU A 116 -14.38 11.15 -15.63
C LEU A 116 -14.67 12.57 -15.15
N ILE A 117 -13.66 13.45 -15.07
CA ILE A 117 -13.85 14.88 -14.78
C ILE A 117 -14.63 15.58 -15.90
N ARG A 118 -14.25 15.31 -17.16
CA ARG A 118 -14.91 15.81 -18.36
C ARG A 118 -16.37 15.35 -18.44
N ALA A 119 -16.67 14.13 -18.01
CA ALA A 119 -18.04 13.61 -17.96
C ALA A 119 -18.86 14.17 -16.78
N GLY A 120 -18.22 14.85 -15.81
CA GLY A 120 -18.85 15.32 -14.56
C GLY A 120 -19.08 14.20 -13.53
N VAL A 121 -18.42 13.05 -13.69
CA VAL A 121 -18.46 11.94 -12.72
C VAL A 121 -17.59 12.24 -11.52
N LEU A 122 -16.42 12.87 -11.76
CA LEU A 122 -15.52 13.35 -10.72
C LEU A 122 -15.48 14.88 -10.76
N MET A 123 -15.41 15.49 -9.58
CA MET A 123 -15.24 16.93 -9.40
C MET A 123 -14.20 17.18 -8.33
N HIS A 124 -13.41 18.25 -8.48
CA HIS A 124 -12.54 18.70 -7.40
C HIS A 124 -13.37 19.26 -6.23
N ARG A 125 -13.10 18.76 -5.02
CA ARG A 125 -13.51 19.34 -3.74
C ARG A 125 -12.46 20.32 -3.22
N SER A 126 -11.19 20.01 -3.45
CA SER A 126 -10.02 20.85 -3.22
C SER A 126 -9.03 20.59 -4.35
N ARG A 127 -7.90 21.30 -4.38
CA ARG A 127 -6.88 21.24 -5.44
C ARG A 127 -6.51 19.83 -5.87
N ASP A 128 -6.36 18.91 -4.92
CA ASP A 128 -5.87 17.55 -5.16
C ASP A 128 -6.88 16.45 -4.82
N VAL A 129 -8.10 16.81 -4.39
CA VAL A 129 -9.11 15.84 -3.90
C VAL A 129 -10.33 15.86 -4.79
N LEU A 130 -10.65 14.70 -5.37
CA LEU A 130 -11.80 14.45 -6.21
C LEU A 130 -12.91 13.74 -5.44
N PHE A 131 -14.16 14.00 -5.83
CA PHE A 131 -15.33 13.31 -5.31
C PHE A 131 -16.37 13.08 -6.41
N VAL A 132 -17.21 12.08 -6.23
CA VAL A 132 -18.43 11.90 -7.02
C VAL A 132 -19.55 12.80 -6.49
N PRO A 133 -20.20 13.62 -7.33
CA PRO A 133 -21.35 14.42 -6.93
C PRO A 133 -22.46 13.60 -6.28
N GLU A 134 -23.05 14.10 -5.20
CA GLU A 134 -24.10 13.41 -4.43
C GLU A 134 -25.26 12.96 -5.30
N TYR A 135 -25.68 13.81 -6.25
CA TYR A 135 -26.79 13.52 -7.15
C TYR A 135 -26.53 12.33 -8.08
N LEU A 136 -25.26 11.98 -8.32
CA LEU A 136 -24.87 10.93 -9.26
C LEU A 136 -24.67 9.58 -8.57
N ILE A 137 -24.41 9.55 -7.26
CA ILE A 137 -24.11 8.33 -6.49
C ILE A 137 -25.15 7.22 -6.72
N PRO A 138 -26.48 7.46 -6.61
CA PRO A 138 -27.47 6.40 -6.80
C PRO A 138 -27.38 5.76 -8.18
N ARG A 139 -27.14 6.57 -9.23
CA ARG A 139 -27.00 6.08 -10.60
C ARG A 139 -25.73 5.26 -10.80
N LEU A 140 -24.60 5.68 -10.22
CA LEU A 140 -23.35 4.92 -10.35
C LEU A 140 -23.41 3.56 -9.66
N LEU A 141 -24.10 3.46 -8.53
CA LEU A 141 -24.28 2.19 -7.82
C LEU A 141 -25.14 1.18 -8.59
N GLU A 142 -25.96 1.66 -9.54
CA GLU A 142 -26.75 0.82 -10.45
C GLU A 142 -25.96 0.38 -11.70
N ILE A 143 -24.82 1.02 -11.99
CA ILE A 143 -23.97 0.62 -13.12
C ILE A 143 -23.41 -0.77 -12.84
N SER A 144 -23.49 -1.63 -13.86
CA SER A 144 -22.75 -2.89 -13.90
C SER A 144 -21.60 -2.72 -14.89
N GLY A 145 -20.43 -3.22 -14.52
CA GLY A 145 -19.24 -3.22 -15.36
C GLY A 145 -18.46 -4.50 -15.16
N ASP A 146 -17.49 -4.71 -16.04
CA ASP A 146 -16.53 -5.80 -15.92
C ASP A 146 -15.13 -5.21 -15.71
N ILE A 147 -14.45 -5.70 -14.68
CA ILE A 147 -13.09 -5.30 -14.34
C ILE A 147 -12.20 -6.53 -14.30
N THR A 148 -11.03 -6.43 -14.92
CA THR A 148 -10.07 -7.53 -14.87
C THR A 148 -9.46 -7.62 -13.48
N ILE A 149 -9.70 -8.72 -12.79
CA ILE A 149 -9.06 -9.03 -11.51
C ILE A 149 -7.73 -9.74 -11.80
N PRO A 150 -6.60 -9.24 -11.31
CA PRO A 150 -5.29 -9.85 -11.55
C PRO A 150 -5.16 -11.22 -10.86
N ASP A 151 -4.45 -12.16 -11.48
CA ASP A 151 -4.00 -13.38 -10.80
C ASP A 151 -2.84 -13.06 -9.86
N VAL A 152 -3.18 -12.76 -8.60
CA VAL A 152 -2.20 -12.41 -7.57
C VAL A 152 -1.19 -13.54 -7.34
N LYS A 153 -1.59 -14.81 -7.48
CA LYS A 153 -0.70 -15.93 -7.23
C LYS A 153 0.38 -16.01 -8.30
N GLU A 154 -0.01 -15.82 -9.56
CA GLU A 154 0.93 -15.74 -10.68
C GLU A 154 1.91 -14.57 -10.48
N LEU A 155 1.40 -13.36 -10.22
CA LEU A 155 2.23 -12.17 -10.02
C LEU A 155 3.24 -12.32 -8.88
N LEU A 156 2.82 -12.91 -7.75
CA LEU A 156 3.71 -13.13 -6.61
C LEU A 156 4.72 -14.26 -6.82
N SER A 157 4.42 -15.23 -7.69
CA SER A 157 5.33 -16.34 -7.97
C SER A 157 6.60 -15.89 -8.71
N SER A 158 6.49 -14.86 -9.55
CA SER A 158 7.61 -14.21 -10.23
C SER A 158 8.25 -13.06 -9.45
N ALA A 159 7.64 -12.66 -8.34
CA ALA A 159 8.09 -11.50 -7.58
C ALA A 159 9.43 -11.75 -6.88
N ASN A 160 10.34 -10.79 -6.97
CA ASN A 160 11.59 -10.80 -6.22
C ASN A 160 11.35 -10.45 -4.74
N ILE A 161 12.36 -10.62 -3.89
CA ILE A 161 12.23 -10.38 -2.44
C ILE A 161 11.80 -8.93 -2.12
N ARG A 162 12.25 -7.93 -2.90
CA ARG A 162 11.87 -6.53 -2.68
C ARG A 162 10.38 -6.31 -2.96
N GLU A 163 9.89 -6.86 -4.07
CA GLU A 163 8.48 -6.85 -4.42
C GLU A 163 7.63 -7.56 -3.37
N LEU A 164 8.05 -8.73 -2.89
CA LEU A 164 7.35 -9.46 -1.82
C LEU A 164 7.32 -8.67 -0.50
N MET A 165 8.40 -7.95 -0.17
CA MET A 165 8.43 -7.05 0.98
C MET A 165 7.46 -5.87 0.81
N ALA A 166 7.39 -5.28 -0.37
CA ALA A 166 6.48 -4.16 -0.65
C ALA A 166 5.02 -4.62 -0.58
N VAL A 167 4.69 -5.78 -1.16
CA VAL A 167 3.35 -6.39 -1.05
C VAL A 167 3.01 -6.67 0.42
N GLU A 168 3.91 -7.32 1.17
CA GLU A 168 3.70 -7.57 2.59
C GLU A 168 3.53 -6.26 3.38
N ALA A 169 4.27 -5.22 3.06
CA ALA A 169 4.12 -3.93 3.70
C ALA A 169 2.74 -3.32 3.43
N ALA A 170 2.30 -3.34 2.19
CA ALA A 170 1.02 -2.79 1.77
C ALA A 170 -0.15 -3.54 2.43
N VAL A 171 -0.20 -4.87 2.30
CA VAL A 171 -1.34 -5.65 2.76
C VAL A 171 -1.44 -5.72 4.28
N PHE A 172 -0.32 -5.59 5.02
CA PHE A 172 -0.34 -5.60 6.48
C PHE A 172 -0.19 -4.21 7.13
N GLY A 173 -0.12 -3.14 6.33
CA GLY A 173 0.12 -1.78 6.85
C GLY A 173 1.41 -1.68 7.67
N ALA A 174 2.48 -2.36 7.24
CA ALA A 174 3.68 -2.51 8.04
C ALA A 174 4.52 -1.22 8.06
N ARG A 175 4.95 -0.82 9.24
CA ARG A 175 5.86 0.33 9.46
C ARG A 175 7.18 -0.19 10.04
N PRO A 176 8.23 -0.36 9.23
CA PRO A 176 9.50 -0.85 9.74
C PRO A 176 10.23 0.21 10.57
N VAL A 177 11.14 -0.26 11.41
CA VAL A 177 12.19 0.58 12.00
C VAL A 177 13.20 0.86 10.88
N ASN A 178 13.16 2.09 10.32
CA ASN A 178 13.87 2.43 9.09
C ASN A 178 15.38 2.15 9.15
N TRP A 179 16.07 2.52 10.24
CA TRP A 179 17.51 2.28 10.35
C TRP A 179 17.84 0.77 10.30
N LEU A 180 16.98 -0.08 10.87
CA LEU A 180 17.18 -1.53 10.88
C LEU A 180 16.82 -2.15 9.52
N PHE A 181 15.80 -1.61 8.85
CA PHE A 181 15.51 -1.97 7.46
C PHE A 181 16.70 -1.65 6.56
N ARG A 182 17.30 -0.45 6.70
CA ARG A 182 18.52 -0.06 6.00
C ARG A 182 19.71 -0.94 6.36
N ALA A 183 19.89 -1.28 7.64
CA ALA A 183 20.96 -2.19 8.04
C ALA A 183 20.83 -3.55 7.32
N ILE A 184 19.64 -4.12 7.28
CA ILE A 184 19.37 -5.43 6.67
C ILE A 184 19.46 -5.37 5.13
N TYR A 185 18.88 -4.36 4.48
CA TYR A 185 18.69 -4.36 3.01
C TYR A 185 19.55 -3.34 2.25
N GLY A 186 20.24 -2.44 2.95
CA GLY A 186 21.11 -1.42 2.36
C GLY A 186 20.38 -0.27 1.68
N MET A 187 19.08 -0.13 1.91
CA MET A 187 18.23 0.92 1.35
C MET A 187 17.22 1.41 2.39
N ASP A 188 16.78 2.65 2.28
CA ASP A 188 15.71 3.15 3.13
C ASP A 188 14.35 2.57 2.70
N PHE A 189 13.41 2.46 3.65
CA PHE A 189 12.09 1.93 3.34
C PHE A 189 11.34 2.79 2.32
N ARG A 190 11.59 4.10 2.29
CA ARG A 190 11.03 5.00 1.27
C ARG A 190 11.52 4.65 -0.14
N GLU A 191 12.79 4.25 -0.27
CA GLU A 191 13.37 3.83 -1.56
C GLU A 191 12.72 2.52 -2.05
N LEU A 192 12.42 1.59 -1.13
CA LEU A 192 11.62 0.40 -1.47
C LEU A 192 10.25 0.81 -2.03
N ILE A 193 9.55 1.74 -1.37
CA ILE A 193 8.22 2.19 -1.80
C ILE A 193 8.31 2.78 -3.21
N THR A 194 9.06 3.85 -3.39
CA THR A 194 9.11 4.57 -4.67
C THR A 194 9.73 3.75 -5.80
N GLY A 195 10.58 2.77 -5.46
CA GLY A 195 11.24 1.89 -6.41
C GLY A 195 10.44 0.63 -6.78
N THR A 196 9.27 0.39 -6.18
CA THR A 196 8.49 -0.82 -6.44
C THR A 196 7.21 -0.53 -7.23
N ARG A 197 7.05 -1.27 -8.32
CA ARG A 197 5.81 -1.35 -9.09
C ARG A 197 5.65 -2.78 -9.61
N ILE A 198 4.49 -3.35 -9.34
CA ILE A 198 4.06 -4.66 -9.84
C ILE A 198 2.76 -4.41 -10.60
N ASP A 199 2.84 -4.43 -11.93
CA ASP A 199 1.69 -4.13 -12.77
C ASP A 199 0.48 -5.00 -12.41
N GLY A 200 -0.68 -4.38 -12.33
CA GLY A 200 -1.91 -5.03 -11.92
C GLY A 200 -2.07 -5.25 -10.40
N LEU A 201 -1.03 -5.14 -9.57
CA LEU A 201 -1.11 -5.47 -8.15
C LEU A 201 -0.80 -4.30 -7.19
N LEU A 202 0.33 -3.62 -7.40
CA LEU A 202 0.90 -2.70 -6.43
C LEU A 202 1.71 -1.62 -7.12
N ASP A 203 1.59 -0.37 -6.69
CA ASP A 203 2.42 0.73 -7.19
C ASP A 203 2.79 1.69 -6.06
N GLY A 204 4.10 1.92 -5.90
CA GLY A 204 4.65 2.82 -4.89
C GLY A 204 5.16 4.16 -5.44
N SER A 205 4.99 4.45 -6.73
CA SER A 205 5.59 5.60 -7.44
C SER A 205 5.22 6.96 -6.84
N VAL A 206 4.09 7.06 -6.16
CA VAL A 206 3.60 8.30 -5.54
C VAL A 206 4.06 8.50 -4.09
N GLY A 207 5.01 7.67 -3.62
CA GLY A 207 5.56 7.73 -2.26
C GLY A 207 4.78 6.91 -1.24
N GLU A 208 3.71 6.23 -1.65
CA GLU A 208 2.89 5.34 -0.84
C GLU A 208 2.55 4.07 -1.61
N LEU A 209 2.45 2.94 -0.92
CA LEU A 209 2.15 1.64 -1.50
C LEU A 209 0.63 1.51 -1.75
N ILE A 210 0.22 1.71 -2.99
CA ILE A 210 -1.18 1.60 -3.42
C ILE A 210 -1.40 0.22 -4.02
N LEU A 211 -2.35 -0.54 -3.44
CA LEU A 211 -2.78 -1.82 -3.98
C LEU A 211 -3.88 -1.62 -5.03
N ASN A 212 -3.96 -2.54 -5.98
CA ASN A 212 -5.09 -2.61 -6.89
C ASN A 212 -6.38 -2.79 -6.06
N PRO A 213 -7.35 -1.86 -6.14
CA PRO A 213 -8.57 -1.92 -5.34
C PRO A 213 -9.44 -3.16 -5.56
N ALA A 214 -9.29 -3.83 -6.71
CA ALA A 214 -10.05 -5.02 -7.05
C ALA A 214 -9.58 -6.30 -6.34
N ILE A 215 -8.41 -6.28 -5.68
CA ILE A 215 -7.83 -7.49 -5.07
C ILE A 215 -8.45 -7.77 -3.70
N ASP A 216 -8.62 -9.04 -3.38
CA ASP A 216 -8.89 -9.47 -2.00
C ASP A 216 -7.61 -9.45 -1.18
N VAL A 217 -7.46 -8.41 -0.35
CA VAL A 217 -6.33 -8.24 0.57
C VAL A 217 -6.15 -9.44 1.50
N GLN A 218 -7.23 -10.15 1.90
CA GLN A 218 -7.10 -11.32 2.77
C GLN A 218 -6.51 -12.52 2.01
N ALA A 219 -6.90 -12.72 0.75
CA ALA A 219 -6.28 -13.73 -0.12
C ALA A 219 -4.78 -13.45 -0.30
N VAL A 220 -4.39 -12.19 -0.54
CA VAL A 220 -2.98 -11.81 -0.66
C VAL A 220 -2.21 -12.07 0.64
N ARG A 221 -2.78 -11.73 1.80
CA ARG A 221 -2.18 -12.03 3.11
C ARG A 221 -1.98 -13.54 3.33
N ALA A 222 -2.95 -14.36 2.94
CA ALA A 222 -2.87 -15.81 3.05
C ALA A 222 -1.74 -16.36 2.17
N LEU A 223 -1.62 -15.89 0.92
CA LEU A 223 -0.54 -16.26 0.00
C LEU A 223 0.84 -15.88 0.57
N ILE A 224 1.00 -14.66 1.10
CA ILE A 224 2.26 -14.25 1.74
C ILE A 224 2.62 -15.16 2.91
N HIS A 225 1.64 -15.55 3.75
CA HIS A 225 1.88 -16.50 4.83
C HIS A 225 2.31 -17.89 4.33
N GLU A 226 1.66 -18.41 3.28
CA GLU A 226 2.01 -19.70 2.67
C GLU A 226 3.43 -19.69 2.09
N MET A 227 3.77 -18.66 1.32
CA MET A 227 5.10 -18.48 0.74
C MET A 227 6.17 -18.41 1.82
N LYS A 228 5.93 -17.64 2.90
CA LYS A 228 6.86 -17.53 4.02
C LYS A 228 6.99 -18.83 4.81
N ASP A 229 5.90 -19.57 5.05
CA ASP A 229 5.98 -20.88 5.73
C ASP A 229 6.80 -21.88 4.89
N SER A 230 6.53 -21.96 3.59
CA SER A 230 7.25 -22.84 2.66
C SER A 230 8.76 -22.54 2.62
N ALA A 231 9.12 -21.27 2.50
CA ALA A 231 10.52 -20.85 2.49
C ALA A 231 11.19 -21.03 3.88
N ALA A 232 10.50 -20.74 4.98
CA ALA A 232 11.03 -20.95 6.33
C ALA A 232 11.27 -22.44 6.64
N ARG A 233 10.41 -23.34 6.16
CA ARG A 233 10.64 -24.80 6.23
C ARG A 233 11.88 -25.22 5.46
N SER A 234 12.20 -24.54 4.36
CA SER A 234 13.42 -24.77 3.61
C SER A 234 14.66 -24.34 4.41
N PHE A 235 14.61 -23.19 5.10
CA PHE A 235 15.68 -22.79 6.02
C PHE A 235 15.83 -23.78 7.17
N LYS A 236 14.73 -24.28 7.73
CA LYS A 236 14.76 -25.31 8.77
C LYS A 236 15.48 -26.57 8.28
N ARG A 237 15.28 -26.99 7.04
CA ARG A 237 15.96 -28.17 6.47
C ARG A 237 17.47 -27.93 6.29
N ILE A 238 17.86 -26.73 5.85
CA ILE A 238 19.28 -26.37 5.66
C ILE A 238 20.02 -26.34 6.99
N LEU A 239 19.43 -25.68 7.99
CA LEU A 239 20.03 -25.49 9.30
C LEU A 239 19.87 -26.71 10.23
N SER A 240 18.82 -27.52 10.00
CA SER A 240 18.42 -28.67 10.81
C SER A 240 18.45 -28.46 12.33
N PRO A 241 17.92 -27.34 12.86
CA PRO A 241 17.93 -27.15 14.30
C PRO A 241 17.01 -28.16 14.99
N HIS A 242 17.44 -28.66 16.16
CA HIS A 242 16.58 -29.48 17.01
C HIS A 242 15.45 -28.62 17.58
N GLY A 243 14.19 -29.09 17.50
CA GLY A 243 13.06 -28.36 18.10
C GLY A 243 11.75 -28.49 17.33
N GLN A 244 10.68 -27.99 17.95
CA GLN A 244 9.36 -27.97 17.35
C GLN A 244 9.23 -26.73 16.45
N TYR A 245 8.86 -26.97 15.19
CA TYR A 245 8.60 -25.91 14.22
C TYR A 245 7.13 -25.49 14.25
N MET A 246 6.90 -24.19 14.21
CA MET A 246 5.59 -23.58 14.03
C MET A 246 5.72 -22.32 13.18
N TYR A 247 4.79 -22.07 12.26
CA TYR A 247 4.72 -20.78 11.58
C TYR A 247 3.96 -19.75 12.42
N SER A 248 4.62 -18.63 12.76
CA SER A 248 3.98 -17.54 13.50
C SER A 248 3.41 -16.51 12.54
N ARG A 249 2.08 -16.39 12.47
CA ARG A 249 1.42 -15.31 11.70
C ARG A 249 1.72 -13.92 12.27
N VAL A 250 2.05 -13.82 13.55
CA VAL A 250 2.37 -12.54 14.22
C VAL A 250 3.76 -12.05 13.82
N ALA A 251 4.77 -12.90 13.93
CA ALA A 251 6.13 -12.56 13.50
C ALA A 251 6.31 -12.65 11.98
N ARG A 252 5.40 -13.35 11.29
CA ARG A 252 5.44 -13.68 9.85
C ARG A 252 6.71 -14.43 9.49
N CYS A 253 7.13 -15.35 10.35
CA CYS A 253 8.32 -16.18 10.16
C CYS A 253 8.07 -17.60 10.70
N GLY A 254 8.87 -18.55 10.25
CA GLY A 254 8.95 -19.84 10.91
C GLY A 254 9.62 -19.68 12.28
N VAL A 255 9.13 -20.37 13.29
CA VAL A 255 9.65 -20.34 14.65
C VAL A 255 10.04 -21.76 15.03
N VAL A 256 11.29 -21.94 15.43
CA VAL A 256 11.75 -23.20 16.03
C VAL A 256 11.96 -22.96 17.51
N TYR A 257 11.14 -23.63 18.33
CA TYR A 257 11.29 -23.65 19.77
C TYR A 257 12.25 -24.78 20.13
N THR A 258 13.40 -24.42 20.70
CA THR A 258 14.35 -25.39 21.24
C THR A 258 14.18 -25.43 22.75
N VAL A 259 14.26 -26.63 23.33
CA VAL A 259 14.24 -26.81 24.80
C VAL A 259 15.54 -27.50 25.17
N PHE A 260 16.46 -26.75 25.77
CA PHE A 260 17.70 -27.28 26.34
C PHE A 260 17.62 -27.23 27.87
N GLY A 261 17.13 -28.31 28.49
CA GLY A 261 17.21 -28.51 29.96
C GLY A 261 16.71 -27.34 30.83
N GLU A 262 17.26 -27.21 32.03
CA GLU A 262 16.87 -26.21 33.06
C GLU A 262 17.20 -24.73 32.70
N GLY A 263 17.66 -24.44 31.48
CA GLY A 263 18.30 -23.17 31.11
C GLY A 263 17.44 -22.09 30.44
N GLY A 264 16.22 -22.39 29.98
CA GLY A 264 15.34 -21.42 29.30
C GLY A 264 14.84 -21.87 27.93
N ARG A 265 13.99 -21.05 27.30
CA ARG A 265 13.47 -21.27 25.93
C ARG A 265 14.33 -20.48 24.96
N GLU A 266 14.84 -21.15 23.93
CA GLU A 266 15.50 -20.48 22.81
C GLU A 266 14.59 -20.46 21.59
N LEU A 267 14.66 -19.36 20.86
CA LEU A 267 13.75 -19.09 19.77
C LEU A 267 14.51 -18.72 18.51
N ILE A 268 14.49 -19.61 17.53
CA ILE A 268 15.07 -19.37 16.22
C ILE A 268 13.96 -18.90 15.29
N LEU A 269 14.06 -17.65 14.84
CA LEU A 269 13.15 -17.01 13.88
C LEU A 269 13.71 -17.19 12.47
N LEU A 270 13.08 -18.04 11.67
CA LEU A 270 13.41 -18.31 10.28
C LEU A 270 12.59 -17.39 9.38
N CYS A 271 13.18 -16.27 8.98
CA CYS A 271 12.53 -15.24 8.18
C CYS A 271 13.11 -15.22 6.75
N PRO A 272 12.40 -15.77 5.74
CA PRO A 272 12.81 -15.69 4.34
C PRO A 272 13.13 -14.26 3.90
N TRP A 273 12.25 -13.35 4.27
CA TRP A 273 12.49 -11.92 4.33
C TRP A 273 11.74 -11.35 5.55
N VAL A 274 12.19 -10.20 6.03
CA VAL A 274 11.70 -9.56 7.25
C VAL A 274 11.38 -8.08 7.04
N ILE A 275 10.22 -7.64 7.51
CA ILE A 275 9.93 -6.21 7.70
C ILE A 275 10.12 -5.93 9.20
N PRO A 276 11.27 -5.35 9.62
CA PRO A 276 11.65 -5.24 11.01
C PRO A 276 10.86 -4.13 11.71
N SER A 277 9.61 -4.41 12.06
CA SER A 277 8.76 -3.50 12.84
C SER A 277 9.03 -3.62 14.34
N ARG A 278 8.59 -2.62 15.13
CA ARG A 278 8.63 -2.71 16.61
C ARG A 278 7.92 -3.97 17.11
N ARG A 279 6.75 -4.29 16.56
CA ARG A 279 6.00 -5.51 16.89
C ARG A 279 6.80 -6.79 16.64
N PHE A 280 7.60 -6.83 15.56
CA PHE A 280 8.50 -7.96 15.29
C PHE A 280 9.64 -8.02 16.32
N LEU A 281 10.26 -6.88 16.63
CA LEU A 281 11.32 -6.80 17.65
C LEU A 281 10.83 -7.20 19.04
N ASP A 282 9.61 -6.83 19.39
CA ASP A 282 8.97 -7.11 20.68
C ASP A 282 8.52 -8.57 20.84
N TYR A 283 8.39 -9.31 19.74
CA TYR A 283 7.91 -10.69 19.73
C TYR A 283 8.86 -11.64 20.50
N HIS A 284 8.53 -11.97 21.75
CA HIS A 284 9.41 -12.71 22.66
C HIS A 284 10.75 -11.99 22.97
N SER A 285 10.76 -10.66 23.06
CA SER A 285 11.98 -9.86 23.27
C SER A 285 12.80 -10.17 24.54
N ARG A 286 12.20 -10.87 25.51
CA ARG A 286 12.86 -11.30 26.76
C ARG A 286 13.59 -12.65 26.64
N GLU A 287 13.26 -13.43 25.61
CA GLU A 287 13.87 -14.74 25.35
C GLU A 287 15.22 -14.56 24.64
N GLU A 288 16.04 -15.61 24.66
CA GLU A 288 17.25 -15.66 23.83
C GLU A 288 16.83 -16.04 22.41
N ARG A 289 17.14 -15.18 21.44
CA ARG A 289 16.62 -15.31 20.07
C ARG A 289 17.71 -15.22 19.04
N VAL A 290 17.57 -16.02 17.99
CA VAL A 290 18.37 -15.91 16.77
C VAL A 290 17.43 -15.58 15.61
N ILE A 291 17.65 -14.43 14.97
CA ILE A 291 16.89 -14.02 13.78
C ILE A 291 17.70 -14.42 12.55
N VAL A 292 17.18 -15.39 11.82
CA VAL A 292 17.75 -15.87 10.56
C VAL A 292 17.04 -15.19 9.40
N VAL A 293 17.78 -14.49 8.55
CA VAL A 293 17.26 -13.74 7.40
C VAL A 293 17.82 -14.32 6.09
N GLY A 294 16.96 -14.50 5.09
CA GLY A 294 17.28 -15.09 3.79
C GLY A 294 17.95 -14.17 2.75
N THR A 295 18.76 -13.21 3.19
CA THR A 295 19.50 -12.30 2.29
C THR A 295 20.85 -11.97 2.91
N SER A 296 21.81 -11.53 2.10
CA SER A 296 23.00 -10.85 2.61
C SER A 296 22.59 -9.52 3.27
N PRO A 297 23.22 -9.13 4.40
CA PRO A 297 23.01 -7.84 5.01
C PRO A 297 23.68 -6.73 4.19
N SER A 298 23.42 -5.46 4.52
CA SER A 298 24.17 -4.36 3.92
C SER A 298 25.62 -4.31 4.43
N ASN A 299 26.49 -3.67 3.65
CA ASN A 299 27.88 -3.42 4.06
C ASN A 299 27.99 -2.54 5.32
N GLU A 300 26.96 -1.73 5.60
CA GLU A 300 26.88 -0.85 6.76
C GLU A 300 26.27 -1.54 8.00
N PHE A 301 25.87 -2.82 7.90
CA PHE A 301 25.09 -3.50 8.94
C PHE A 301 25.75 -3.41 10.32
N ALA A 302 27.01 -3.82 10.45
CA ALA A 302 27.71 -3.83 11.73
C ALA A 302 27.90 -2.43 12.34
N GLU A 303 28.05 -1.40 11.50
CA GLU A 303 28.16 -0.02 11.96
C GLU A 303 26.80 0.51 12.45
N LEU A 304 25.73 0.30 11.68
CA LEU A 304 24.38 0.72 12.05
C LEU A 304 23.91 0.00 13.33
N MET A 305 24.20 -1.29 13.45
CA MET A 305 23.89 -2.06 14.66
C MET A 305 24.60 -1.49 15.89
N ARG A 306 25.88 -1.12 15.78
CA ARG A 306 26.63 -0.49 16.89
C ARG A 306 26.03 0.85 17.29
N ARG A 307 25.67 1.71 16.31
CA ARG A 307 25.07 3.04 16.57
C ARG A 307 23.71 2.95 17.28
N HIS A 308 22.93 1.91 17.01
CA HIS A 308 21.57 1.73 17.54
C HIS A 308 21.46 0.58 18.56
N THR A 309 22.57 0.22 19.22
CA THR A 309 22.65 -0.95 20.12
C THR A 309 21.58 -0.97 21.22
N GLU A 310 21.23 0.19 21.79
CA GLU A 310 20.24 0.29 22.88
C GLU A 310 18.78 0.14 22.40
N GLU A 311 18.52 0.22 21.09
CA GLU A 311 17.18 0.08 20.52
C GLU A 311 16.79 -1.38 20.24
N LEU A 312 17.74 -2.31 20.37
CA LEU A 312 17.57 -3.72 20.11
C LEU A 312 17.48 -4.54 21.40
N PRO A 313 16.67 -5.61 21.44
CA PRO A 313 16.67 -6.52 22.57
C PRO A 313 18.05 -7.19 22.73
N SER A 314 18.64 -7.06 23.92
CA SER A 314 20.06 -7.40 24.18
C SER A 314 20.44 -8.85 23.94
N ARG A 315 19.47 -9.77 23.95
CA ARG A 315 19.63 -11.22 23.75
C ARG A 315 19.28 -11.69 22.33
N THR A 316 19.27 -10.78 21.35
CA THR A 316 18.93 -11.09 19.95
C THR A 316 20.18 -11.07 19.09
N GLY A 317 20.52 -12.23 18.52
CA GLY A 317 21.53 -12.35 17.47
C GLY A 317 20.92 -12.38 16.07
N PHE A 318 21.72 -12.05 15.06
CA PHE A 318 21.31 -12.07 13.66
C PHE A 318 22.20 -13.01 12.85
N VAL A 319 21.57 -13.75 11.94
CA VAL A 319 22.24 -14.67 11.02
C VAL A 319 21.65 -14.45 9.64
N PHE A 320 22.51 -14.17 8.67
CA PHE A 320 22.11 -13.93 7.28
C PHE A 320 22.57 -15.10 6.43
N LEU A 321 21.62 -15.71 5.70
CA LEU A 321 21.87 -16.85 4.83
C LEU A 321 21.85 -16.38 3.37
N SER A 322 22.97 -16.56 2.67
CA SER A 322 23.11 -16.21 1.26
C SER A 322 24.23 -17.01 0.61
N ASN A 323 24.02 -17.56 -0.59
CA ASN A 323 25.07 -18.24 -1.38
C ASN A 323 25.91 -19.29 -0.61
N ASN A 324 25.28 -20.15 0.20
CA ASN A 324 25.94 -21.12 1.09
C ASN A 324 26.88 -20.51 2.16
N GLU A 325 26.71 -19.23 2.45
CA GLU A 325 27.37 -18.51 3.53
C GLU A 325 26.36 -18.14 4.62
N ALA A 326 26.80 -18.23 5.87
CA ALA A 326 26.12 -17.73 7.05
C ALA A 326 26.93 -16.57 7.63
N MET A 327 26.42 -15.35 7.52
CA MET A 327 27.03 -14.16 8.11
C MET A 327 26.37 -13.87 9.46
N VAL A 328 27.18 -13.80 10.51
CA VAL A 328 26.72 -13.90 11.89
C VAL A 328 27.06 -12.64 12.68
N TYR A 329 26.06 -12.06 13.35
CA TYR A 329 26.22 -10.94 14.26
C TYR A 329 25.72 -11.32 15.65
N SER A 330 26.64 -11.34 16.62
CA SER A 330 26.38 -11.81 17.98
C SER A 330 25.46 -10.89 18.77
N PRO A 331 24.63 -11.44 19.68
CA PRO A 331 23.85 -10.64 20.62
C PRO A 331 24.77 -9.82 21.54
N ARG A 332 24.23 -8.71 22.08
CA ARG A 332 24.97 -7.82 23.00
C ARG A 332 25.27 -8.51 24.33
N ALA A 333 24.30 -9.21 24.88
CA ALA A 333 24.47 -10.04 26.07
C ALA A 333 24.91 -11.44 25.64
N SER A 334 25.80 -12.06 26.42
CA SER A 334 26.13 -13.47 26.22
C SER A 334 24.86 -14.31 26.22
N SER A 335 24.76 -15.22 25.25
CA SER A 335 23.57 -16.03 25.00
C SER A 335 24.02 -17.44 24.69
N LYS A 336 23.67 -18.36 25.60
CA LYS A 336 23.95 -19.79 25.39
C LYS A 336 23.20 -20.33 24.18
N SER A 337 22.05 -19.75 23.86
CA SER A 337 21.28 -20.06 22.66
C SER A 337 21.99 -19.69 21.39
N PHE A 338 22.68 -18.54 21.38
CA PHE A 338 23.44 -18.13 20.23
C PHE A 338 24.65 -19.04 20.01
N ASP A 339 25.36 -19.39 21.09
CA ASP A 339 26.48 -20.33 21.04
C ASP A 339 26.01 -21.72 20.57
N SER A 340 24.88 -22.21 21.09
CA SER A 340 24.27 -23.48 20.65
C SER A 340 23.79 -23.42 19.20
N PHE A 341 23.36 -22.24 18.73
CA PHE A 341 22.99 -22.05 17.34
C PHE A 341 24.21 -22.06 16.40
N LEU A 342 25.34 -21.50 16.83
CA LEU A 342 26.60 -21.58 16.09
C LEU A 342 27.02 -23.03 15.85
N ASP A 343 26.80 -23.94 16.81
CA ASP A 343 27.06 -25.37 16.63
C ASP A 343 26.23 -25.97 15.48
N PHE A 344 24.97 -25.54 15.30
CA PHE A 344 24.17 -25.95 14.14
C PHE A 344 24.75 -25.41 12.84
N LEU A 345 25.21 -24.15 12.82
CA LEU A 345 25.84 -23.57 11.63
C LEU A 345 27.13 -24.31 11.25
N TYR A 346 28.00 -24.62 12.22
CA TYR A 346 29.24 -25.34 11.94
C TYR A 346 29.03 -26.79 11.49
N ARG A 347 27.90 -27.42 11.89
CA ARG A 347 27.49 -28.75 11.42
C ARG A 347 26.78 -28.72 10.07
N SER A 348 26.35 -27.55 9.62
CA SER A 348 25.76 -27.36 8.30
C SER A 348 26.85 -27.22 7.23
N ASN A 349 26.49 -27.41 5.95
CA ASN A 349 27.41 -27.22 4.83
C ASN A 349 27.63 -25.73 4.48
N LEU A 350 27.52 -24.83 5.45
CA LEU A 350 27.62 -23.39 5.27
C LEU A 350 29.00 -22.88 5.69
N LYS A 351 29.53 -21.92 4.93
CA LYS A 351 30.70 -21.15 5.37
C LYS A 351 30.24 -20.10 6.39
N VAL A 352 30.87 -20.06 7.57
CA VAL A 352 30.50 -19.10 8.63
C VAL A 352 31.45 -17.91 8.62
N THR A 353 30.89 -16.70 8.58
CA THR A 353 31.62 -15.42 8.62
C THR A 353 31.04 -14.53 9.72
N TYR A 354 31.87 -13.94 10.57
CA TYR A 354 31.42 -13.02 11.62
C TYR A 354 31.40 -11.58 11.11
N LEU A 355 30.34 -10.85 11.44
CA LEU A 355 30.13 -9.43 11.07
C LEU A 355 30.65 -8.46 12.15
N ASN A 356 31.29 -8.97 13.20
CA ASN A 356 31.73 -8.21 14.37
C ASN A 356 33.19 -7.79 14.28
#